data_AF-A0A6A7ZJB8-F1
#
_entry.id   AF-A0A6A7ZJB8-F1
#
_cell.length_a   1.000
_cell.length_b   1.000
_cell.length_c   1.000
_cell.angle_alpha   90.00
_cell.angle_beta   90.00
_cell.angle_gamma   90.00
#
_symmetry.space_group_name_H-M   'P 1'
#
loop_
_entity.id
_entity.type
_entity.pdbx_description
1 polymer ?
#
loop_
_entity_poly.entity_id
_entity_poly.type
_entity_poly.pdbx_seq_one_letter_code
_entity_poly.pdbx_strand_id
1 'polypeptide(L)'
;MRTVTGLFDDYSDAREAVSDLETAGVPSDDISIVANNTGDRYSSDGSNAAEGAGAGAGLGAAGGGVVGLLTGLGLMAIPGVGPVVAAGWLASTAAGAAAGAIAGGAAGGLIGALTDSGVDEEDAHVYAEGVRRGGTLVTARVEDSVAPRAEAILKQRKIVDPAARRSVYAQEGWSRFDENADPYTLDQVERERERYRGMMP
;
A
#
# COMPACT_ATOMS: atom_id res chain seq x y z
N MET A 1 -20.01 -0.48 6.76
CA MET A 1 -18.68 -0.76 6.18
C MET A 1 -17.91 0.54 6.09
N ARG A 2 -16.72 0.59 6.71
CA ARG A 2 -15.82 1.73 6.75
C ARG A 2 -14.43 1.28 6.32
N THR A 3 -13.69 2.16 5.66
CA THR A 3 -12.29 1.89 5.31
C THR A 3 -11.37 2.47 6.37
N VAL A 4 -10.44 1.65 6.86
CA VAL A 4 -9.34 2.09 7.72
C VAL A 4 -8.03 1.95 6.94
N THR A 5 -7.16 2.95 7.04
CA THR A 5 -5.93 3.02 6.25
C THR A 5 -4.75 3.35 7.16
N GLY A 6 -3.62 2.70 6.90
CA GLY A 6 -2.37 2.97 7.59
C GLY A 6 -1.17 2.92 6.66
N LEU A 7 -0.34 3.95 6.74
CA LEU A 7 0.96 4.02 6.07
C LEU A 7 2.05 3.61 7.05
N PHE A 8 2.99 2.79 6.58
CA PHE A 8 4.12 2.28 7.34
C PHE A 8 5.41 2.58 6.58
N ASP A 9 6.46 2.96 7.30
CA ASP A 9 7.78 3.16 6.69
C ASP A 9 8.52 1.83 6.50
N ASP A 10 8.12 0.77 7.23
CA ASP A 10 8.68 -0.57 7.14
C ASP A 10 7.62 -1.61 6.71
N TYR A 11 8.01 -2.50 5.81
CA TYR A 11 7.14 -3.55 5.29
C TYR A 11 6.82 -4.63 6.33
N SER A 12 7.73 -4.89 7.28
CA SER A 12 7.49 -5.86 8.34
C SER A 12 6.38 -5.39 9.29
N ASP A 13 6.39 -4.11 9.68
CA ASP A 13 5.32 -3.49 10.48
C ASP A 13 3.96 -3.57 9.75
N ALA A 14 3.94 -3.32 8.44
CA ALA A 14 2.73 -3.44 7.63
C ALA A 14 2.22 -4.89 7.55
N ARG A 15 3.10 -5.87 7.37
CA ARG A 15 2.74 -7.29 7.34
C ARG A 15 2.18 -7.77 8.67
N GLU A 16 2.77 -7.34 9.78
CA GLU A 16 2.24 -7.63 11.11
C GLU A 16 0.86 -7.01 11.31
N ALA A 17 0.66 -5.76 10.85
CA ALA A 17 -0.65 -5.11 10.89
C ALA A 17 -1.73 -5.91 10.12
N VAL A 18 -1.40 -6.42 8.93
CA VAL A 18 -2.29 -7.30 8.15
C VAL A 18 -2.63 -8.56 8.96
N SER A 19 -1.62 -9.23 9.52
CA SER A 19 -1.82 -10.44 10.34
C SER A 19 -2.71 -10.18 11.56
N ASP A 20 -2.56 -9.02 12.20
CA ASP A 20 -3.37 -8.64 13.36
C ASP A 20 -4.82 -8.33 12.96
N LEU A 21 -5.04 -7.71 11.79
CA LEU A 21 -6.37 -7.46 11.24
C LEU A 21 -7.10 -8.77 10.90
N GLU A 22 -6.42 -9.73 10.27
CA GLU A 22 -6.96 -11.06 10.00
C GLU A 22 -7.32 -11.78 11.31
N THR A 23 -6.43 -11.72 12.31
CA THR A 23 -6.68 -12.30 13.65
C THR A 23 -7.86 -11.62 14.36
N ALA A 24 -8.12 -10.35 14.07
CA ALA A 24 -9.28 -9.62 14.57
C ALA A 24 -10.59 -9.95 13.84
N GLY A 25 -10.55 -10.81 12.80
CA GLY A 25 -11.70 -11.28 12.05
C GLY A 25 -12.00 -10.47 10.79
N VAL A 26 -11.08 -9.61 10.34
CA VAL A 26 -11.22 -8.93 9.04
C VAL A 26 -10.90 -9.92 7.93
N PRO A 27 -11.80 -10.16 6.95
CA PRO A 27 -11.52 -11.06 5.84
C PRO A 27 -10.34 -10.58 5.00
N SER A 28 -9.48 -11.49 4.56
CA SER A 28 -8.30 -11.14 3.75
C SER A 28 -8.68 -10.47 2.41
N ASP A 29 -9.85 -10.82 1.84
CA ASP A 29 -10.40 -10.17 0.64
C ASP A 29 -10.76 -8.69 0.86
N ASP A 30 -10.94 -8.28 2.12
CA ASP A 30 -11.22 -6.91 2.51
C ASP A 30 -9.98 -6.14 2.96
N ILE A 31 -8.81 -6.79 3.02
CA ILE A 31 -7.53 -6.18 3.32
C ILE A 31 -6.75 -5.99 2.01
N SER A 32 -6.08 -4.86 1.86
CA SER A 32 -5.14 -4.64 0.77
C SER A 32 -3.86 -4.01 1.27
N ILE A 33 -2.73 -4.47 0.73
CA ILE A 33 -1.39 -3.97 1.01
C ILE A 33 -0.72 -3.55 -0.29
N VAL A 34 -0.06 -2.38 -0.30
CA VAL A 34 0.68 -1.85 -1.44
C VAL A 34 2.05 -1.35 -0.95
N ALA A 35 3.13 -1.96 -1.40
CA ALA A 35 4.49 -1.63 -0.98
C ALA A 35 5.37 -1.24 -2.16
N ASN A 36 6.20 -0.21 -1.97
CA ASN A 36 7.21 0.19 -2.95
C ASN A 36 8.24 -0.92 -3.18
N ASN A 37 8.40 -1.37 -4.42
CA ASN A 37 9.33 -2.44 -4.81
C ASN A 37 10.54 -1.91 -5.60
N THR A 38 10.98 -0.68 -5.33
CA THR A 38 12.19 -0.15 -5.97
C THR A 38 13.41 -0.98 -5.58
N GLY A 39 14.14 -1.47 -6.59
CA GLY A 39 15.29 -2.37 -6.40
C GLY A 39 14.93 -3.83 -6.19
N ASP A 40 13.73 -4.27 -6.61
CA ASP A 40 13.29 -5.68 -6.61
C ASP A 40 13.34 -6.37 -5.24
N ARG A 41 13.21 -5.61 -4.15
CA ARG A 41 13.43 -6.11 -2.78
C ARG A 41 12.47 -7.21 -2.35
N TYR A 42 11.27 -7.25 -2.91
CA TYR A 42 10.25 -8.25 -2.60
C TYR A 42 10.12 -9.32 -3.70
N SER A 43 10.95 -9.22 -4.74
CA SER A 43 11.04 -10.19 -5.82
C SER A 43 12.03 -11.28 -5.43
N SER A 44 11.60 -12.30 -4.68
CA SER A 44 12.40 -13.51 -4.51
C SER A 44 12.55 -14.20 -5.87
N ASP A 45 13.78 -14.27 -6.39
CA ASP A 45 14.25 -15.03 -7.56
C ASP A 45 13.18 -15.53 -8.55
N GLY A 46 13.02 -14.80 -9.66
CA GLY A 46 12.52 -15.34 -10.93
C GLY A 46 11.22 -16.16 -10.86
N SER A 47 10.08 -15.49 -10.75
CA SER A 47 8.82 -16.09 -11.18
C SER A 47 7.98 -15.08 -11.96
N ASN A 48 7.59 -15.50 -13.16
CA ASN A 48 6.95 -14.71 -14.19
C ASN A 48 5.62 -14.10 -13.72
N ALA A 49 5.65 -12.84 -13.29
CA ALA A 49 4.45 -12.01 -13.16
C ALA A 49 4.01 -11.38 -14.51
N ALA A 50 4.67 -11.77 -15.62
CA ALA A 50 4.39 -11.28 -16.96
C ALA A 50 3.42 -12.17 -17.79
N GLU A 51 2.97 -13.31 -17.26
CA GLU A 51 1.97 -14.15 -17.94
C GLU A 51 0.87 -14.55 -16.96
N GLY A 52 -0.20 -13.75 -16.88
CA GLY A 52 -1.29 -14.09 -15.98
C GLY A 52 -2.41 -13.07 -15.83
N ALA A 53 -2.78 -12.34 -16.88
CA ALA A 53 -4.16 -11.85 -16.98
C ALA A 53 -5.09 -13.09 -17.07
N GLY A 54 -5.39 -13.72 -15.93
CA GLY A 54 -6.26 -14.90 -15.91
C GLY A 54 -6.21 -15.84 -14.70
N ALA A 55 -5.27 -15.76 -13.75
CA ALA A 55 -5.20 -16.75 -12.68
C ALA A 55 -4.99 -16.13 -11.29
N GLY A 56 -6.08 -15.94 -10.56
CA GLY A 56 -6.04 -15.70 -9.11
C GLY A 56 -5.48 -16.92 -8.40
N ALA A 57 -4.18 -16.91 -8.11
CA ALA A 57 -3.49 -17.79 -7.16
C ALA A 57 -2.08 -17.26 -6.89
N GLY A 58 -1.96 -16.15 -6.14
CA GLY A 58 -0.67 -15.59 -5.75
C GLY A 58 -0.18 -16.14 -4.41
N LEU A 59 0.77 -17.08 -4.48
CA LEU A 59 1.92 -17.28 -3.59
C LEU A 59 1.71 -17.05 -2.07
N GLY A 60 1.37 -18.12 -1.36
CA GLY A 60 1.38 -18.17 0.11
C GLY A 60 1.99 -19.47 0.62
N ALA A 61 3.31 -19.68 0.47
CA ALA A 61 4.10 -20.68 1.21
C ALA A 61 5.58 -20.69 0.77
N ALA A 62 6.39 -19.74 1.21
CA ALA A 62 7.84 -19.95 1.20
C ALA A 62 8.50 -19.20 2.36
N GLY A 63 8.86 -19.94 3.42
CA GLY A 63 9.84 -19.48 4.41
C GLY A 63 9.29 -18.88 5.72
N GLY A 64 8.50 -19.64 6.48
CA GLY A 64 8.45 -19.55 7.96
C GLY A 64 7.69 -18.37 8.59
N GLY A 65 6.43 -18.62 9.00
CA GLY A 65 5.76 -17.84 10.06
C GLY A 65 4.54 -17.02 9.59
N VAL A 66 3.38 -17.42 10.12
CA VAL A 66 2.01 -16.89 9.96
C VAL A 66 1.43 -16.90 8.53
N VAL A 67 0.34 -17.66 8.39
CA VAL A 67 -0.54 -17.75 7.21
C VAL A 67 -1.45 -16.51 7.21
N GLY A 68 -1.22 -15.60 6.28
CA GLY A 68 -2.19 -14.58 5.88
C GLY A 68 -2.65 -14.88 4.46
N LEU A 69 -3.97 -14.89 4.23
CA LEU A 69 -4.59 -15.31 2.97
C LEU A 69 -4.74 -14.14 1.99
N LEU A 70 -3.72 -13.29 1.88
CA LEU A 70 -3.66 -12.34 0.77
C LEU A 70 -3.31 -13.10 -0.52
N THR A 71 -4.31 -13.78 -1.08
CA THR A 71 -4.21 -14.48 -2.36
C THR A 71 -4.15 -13.46 -3.47
N GLY A 72 -2.97 -13.25 -4.07
CA GLY A 72 -2.84 -12.36 -5.23
C GLY A 72 -1.82 -11.25 -5.11
N LEU A 73 -0.67 -11.50 -4.46
CA LEU A 73 0.49 -10.63 -4.62
C LEU A 73 0.85 -10.52 -6.11
N GLY A 74 0.74 -9.31 -6.65
CA GLY A 74 1.12 -8.97 -8.01
C GLY A 74 2.20 -7.88 -8.01
N LEU A 75 3.14 -8.01 -8.94
CA LEU A 75 4.06 -6.93 -9.29
C LEU A 75 3.38 -6.01 -10.30
N MET A 76 3.43 -4.71 -10.06
CA MET A 76 2.91 -3.73 -11.01
C MET A 76 3.68 -2.41 -10.95
N ALA A 77 3.60 -1.62 -12.00
CA ALA A 77 4.12 -0.25 -12.02
C ALA A 77 2.94 0.73 -11.92
N ILE A 78 2.98 1.62 -10.94
CA ILE A 78 2.00 2.70 -10.79
C ILE A 78 2.66 4.00 -11.28
N PRO A 79 2.05 4.74 -12.23
CA PRO A 79 2.55 6.06 -12.65
C PRO A 79 2.81 6.99 -11.46
N GLY A 80 3.94 7.70 -11.48
CA GLY A 80 4.40 8.57 -10.39
C GLY A 80 5.00 7.83 -9.18
N VAL A 81 4.54 6.61 -8.87
CA VAL A 81 5.04 5.83 -7.72
C VAL A 81 6.25 4.96 -8.11
N GLY A 82 6.20 4.32 -9.27
CA GLY A 82 7.19 3.31 -9.70
C GLY A 82 6.75 1.86 -9.45
N PRO A 83 7.70 0.90 -9.41
CA PRO A 83 7.38 -0.51 -9.19
C PRO A 83 6.86 -0.73 -7.77
N VAL A 84 5.78 -1.50 -7.64
CA VAL A 84 5.18 -1.89 -6.36
C VAL A 84 4.85 -3.38 -6.35
N VAL A 85 4.77 -3.94 -5.15
CA VAL A 85 4.06 -5.19 -4.88
C VAL A 85 2.72 -4.85 -4.23
N ALA A 86 1.64 -5.43 -4.72
CA ALA A 86 0.31 -5.20 -4.18
C ALA A 86 -0.46 -6.51 -4.02
N ALA A 87 -1.28 -6.62 -2.98
CA ALA A 87 -2.27 -7.69 -2.82
C ALA A 87 -3.58 -7.15 -2.27
N GLY A 88 -4.66 -7.90 -2.49
CA GLY A 88 -6.00 -7.55 -2.05
C GLY A 88 -6.78 -6.69 -3.04
N TRP A 89 -7.92 -6.17 -2.60
CA TRP A 89 -8.90 -5.53 -3.47
C TRP A 89 -8.43 -4.21 -4.13
N LEU A 90 -7.42 -3.49 -3.60
CA LEU A 90 -6.82 -2.34 -4.30
C LEU A 90 -5.82 -2.75 -5.38
N ALA A 91 -5.24 -3.96 -5.28
CA ALA A 91 -4.32 -4.45 -6.30
C ALA A 91 -5.04 -4.69 -7.63
N SER A 92 -6.30 -5.15 -7.57
CA SER A 92 -7.12 -5.38 -8.77
C SER A 92 -7.56 -4.08 -9.45
N THR A 93 -7.83 -3.00 -8.69
CA THR A 93 -8.16 -1.69 -9.28
C THR A 93 -6.96 -1.09 -10.01
N ALA A 94 -5.78 -1.25 -9.43
CA ALA A 94 -4.55 -0.73 -10.00
C ALA A 94 -4.13 -1.51 -11.27
N ALA A 95 -4.34 -2.84 -11.31
CA ALA A 95 -4.17 -3.64 -12.52
C ALA A 95 -5.19 -3.30 -13.63
N GLY A 96 -6.44 -2.99 -13.25
CA GLY A 96 -7.51 -2.61 -14.18
C GLY A 96 -7.24 -1.29 -14.93
N ALA A 97 -6.49 -0.37 -14.31
CA ALA A 97 -6.10 0.89 -14.94
C ALA A 97 -5.16 0.70 -16.16
N ALA A 98 -4.37 -0.37 -16.18
CA ALA A 98 -3.43 -0.67 -17.28
C ALA A 98 -4.12 -1.26 -18.52
N ALA A 99 -5.29 -1.90 -18.37
CA ALA A 99 -5.97 -2.62 -19.45
C ALA A 99 -7.01 -1.80 -20.23
N GLY A 100 -7.19 -0.51 -19.93
CA GLY A 100 -8.08 0.37 -20.68
C GLY A 100 -9.57 0.03 -20.46
N ALA A 101 -10.09 0.38 -19.29
CA ALA A 101 -11.51 0.60 -18.96
C ALA A 101 -12.52 -0.54 -19.28
N ILE A 102 -12.95 -1.31 -18.27
CA ILE A 102 -14.34 -1.75 -18.10
C ILE A 102 -14.64 -1.78 -16.58
N ALA A 103 -15.57 -0.93 -16.12
CA ALA A 103 -16.05 -0.70 -14.74
C ALA A 103 -15.26 0.30 -13.85
N GLY A 104 -15.44 1.61 -14.11
CA GLY A 104 -14.97 2.73 -13.27
C GLY A 104 -13.85 3.54 -13.93
N GLY A 105 -14.20 4.65 -14.59
CA GLY A 105 -13.39 5.26 -15.65
C GLY A 105 -12.08 5.95 -15.24
N ALA A 106 -11.07 5.80 -16.11
CA ALA A 106 -10.10 6.80 -16.58
C ALA A 106 -9.34 7.76 -15.61
N ALA A 107 -9.45 7.66 -14.29
CA ALA A 107 -8.73 8.53 -13.34
C ALA A 107 -8.16 7.85 -12.08
N GLY A 108 -8.39 6.55 -11.86
CA GLY A 108 -8.18 5.95 -10.54
C GLY A 108 -6.78 5.40 -10.28
N GLY A 109 -5.74 6.23 -10.25
CA GLY A 109 -4.48 5.84 -9.61
C GLY A 109 -4.69 5.49 -8.13
N LEU A 110 -3.62 5.23 -7.36
CA LEU A 110 -3.74 4.93 -5.92
C LEU A 110 -4.60 5.97 -5.17
N ILE A 111 -4.56 7.24 -5.58
CA ILE A 111 -5.44 8.31 -5.06
C ILE A 111 -6.92 7.98 -5.25
N GLY A 112 -7.34 7.73 -6.50
CA GLY A 112 -8.75 7.49 -6.82
C GLY A 112 -9.30 6.25 -6.12
N ALA A 113 -8.49 5.18 -6.05
CA ALA A 113 -8.89 3.96 -5.36
C ALA A 113 -9.08 4.19 -3.83
N LEU A 114 -8.24 5.03 -3.22
CA LEU A 114 -8.39 5.42 -1.82
C LEU A 114 -9.61 6.33 -1.60
N THR A 115 -9.80 7.34 -2.44
CA THR A 115 -10.95 8.25 -2.31
C THR A 115 -12.29 7.54 -2.55
N ASP A 116 -12.36 6.64 -3.53
CA ASP A 116 -13.55 5.83 -3.80
C ASP A 116 -13.88 4.90 -2.62
N SER A 117 -12.87 4.52 -1.83
CA SER A 117 -13.04 3.74 -0.61
C SER A 117 -13.41 4.57 0.62
N GLY A 118 -13.51 5.89 0.50
CA GLY A 118 -13.89 6.80 1.57
C GLY A 118 -12.72 7.37 2.38
N VAL A 119 -11.49 7.30 1.86
CA VAL A 119 -10.34 8.03 2.41
C VAL A 119 -10.41 9.49 1.96
N ASP A 120 -10.17 10.44 2.87
CA ASP A 120 -10.13 11.86 2.52
C ASP A 120 -9.05 12.13 1.45
N GLU A 121 -9.38 12.93 0.43
CA GLU A 121 -8.50 13.16 -0.74
C GLU A 121 -7.12 13.71 -0.33
N GLU A 122 -7.09 14.60 0.66
CA GLU A 122 -5.82 15.12 1.16
C GLU A 122 -4.94 14.01 1.74
N ASP A 123 -5.52 13.06 2.46
CA ASP A 123 -4.80 11.93 3.08
C ASP A 123 -4.40 10.91 2.02
N ALA A 124 -5.26 10.67 1.02
CA ALA A 124 -4.93 9.86 -0.14
C ALA A 124 -3.65 10.36 -0.84
N HIS A 125 -3.51 11.68 -1.00
CA HIS A 125 -2.28 12.29 -1.53
C HIS A 125 -1.04 11.99 -0.70
N VAL A 126 -1.15 12.06 0.63
CA VAL A 126 -0.04 11.74 1.55
C VAL A 126 0.31 10.25 1.46
N TYR A 127 -0.68 9.38 1.39
CA TYR A 127 -0.48 7.94 1.27
C TYR A 127 0.22 7.55 -0.04
N ALA A 128 -0.21 8.10 -1.17
CA ALA A 128 0.43 7.82 -2.45
C ALA A 128 1.86 8.33 -2.50
N GLU A 129 2.12 9.53 -1.97
CA GLU A 129 3.48 10.05 -1.84
C GLU A 129 4.33 9.21 -0.87
N GLY A 130 3.73 8.72 0.22
CA GLY A 130 4.36 7.81 1.16
C GLY A 130 4.83 6.52 0.50
N VAL A 131 3.98 5.89 -0.31
CA VAL A 131 4.35 4.70 -1.09
C VAL A 131 5.42 5.06 -2.13
N ARG A 132 5.29 6.16 -2.85
CA ARG A 132 6.31 6.62 -3.82
C ARG A 132 7.69 6.78 -3.18
N ARG A 133 7.75 7.29 -1.95
CA ARG A 133 8.97 7.51 -1.17
C ARG A 133 9.51 6.26 -0.48
N GLY A 134 8.90 5.10 -0.70
CA GLY A 134 9.41 3.82 -0.17
C GLY A 134 8.57 3.18 0.92
N GLY A 135 7.44 3.77 1.31
CA GLY A 135 6.55 3.23 2.33
C GLY A 135 5.71 2.05 1.85
N THR A 136 4.94 1.51 2.79
CA THR A 136 3.96 0.45 2.58
C THR A 136 2.61 0.89 3.13
N LEU A 137 1.57 0.81 2.31
CA LEU A 137 0.20 1.15 2.67
C LEU A 137 -0.59 -0.12 2.97
N VAL A 138 -1.36 -0.13 4.05
CA VAL A 138 -2.36 -1.14 4.38
C VAL A 138 -3.72 -0.46 4.44
N THR A 139 -4.72 -1.07 3.81
CA THR A 139 -6.11 -0.65 3.88
C THR A 139 -6.98 -1.84 4.24
N ALA A 140 -8.05 -1.61 4.99
CA ALA A 140 -9.01 -2.64 5.32
C ALA A 140 -10.44 -2.08 5.28
N ARG A 141 -11.33 -2.78 4.58
CA ARG A 141 -12.78 -2.54 4.66
C ARG A 141 -13.32 -3.35 5.83
N VAL A 142 -13.97 -2.69 6.77
CA VAL A 142 -14.41 -3.30 8.02
C VAL A 142 -15.83 -2.90 8.34
N GLU A 143 -16.56 -3.78 8.99
CA GLU A 143 -17.86 -3.42 9.57
C GLU A 143 -17.68 -2.31 10.61
N ASP A 144 -18.71 -1.46 10.78
CA ASP A 144 -18.64 -0.30 11.68
C ASP A 144 -18.39 -0.71 13.15
N SER A 145 -18.81 -1.92 13.52
CA SER A 145 -18.53 -2.53 14.83
C SER A 145 -17.08 -2.95 15.02
N VAL A 146 -16.36 -3.27 13.93
CA VAL A 146 -14.96 -3.71 13.93
C VAL A 146 -14.00 -2.53 13.72
N ALA A 147 -14.46 -1.44 13.11
CA ALA A 147 -13.65 -0.27 12.79
C ALA A 147 -12.80 0.27 13.95
N PRO A 148 -13.33 0.46 15.18
CA PRO A 148 -12.51 0.95 16.29
C PRO A 148 -11.34 0.02 16.65
N ARG A 149 -11.56 -1.30 16.54
CA ARG A 149 -10.54 -2.31 16.80
C ARG A 149 -9.49 -2.34 15.68
N ALA A 150 -9.94 -2.25 14.43
CA ALA A 150 -9.04 -2.22 13.27
C ALA A 150 -8.15 -0.96 13.27
N GLU A 151 -8.72 0.21 13.58
CA GLU A 151 -7.95 1.44 13.79
C GLU A 151 -6.92 1.30 14.92
N ALA A 152 -7.30 0.67 16.03
CA ALA A 152 -6.40 0.44 17.15
C ALA A 152 -5.24 -0.50 16.79
N ILE A 153 -5.49 -1.53 15.97
CA ILE A 153 -4.45 -2.44 15.44
C ILE A 153 -3.46 -1.67 14.58
N LEU A 154 -3.96 -0.87 13.63
CA LEU A 154 -3.12 -0.05 12.77
C LEU A 154 -2.28 0.94 13.60
N LYS A 155 -2.85 1.57 14.63
CA LYS A 155 -2.17 2.51 15.54
C LYS A 155 -1.19 1.86 16.53
N GLN A 156 -1.36 0.58 16.86
CA GLN A 156 -0.43 -0.16 17.72
C GLN A 156 0.88 -0.47 16.99
N ARG A 157 0.80 -0.62 15.67
CA ARG A 157 1.96 -0.70 14.79
C ARG A 157 2.40 0.72 14.46
N LYS A 158 3.68 0.92 14.09
CA LYS A 158 4.33 2.22 13.90
C LYS A 158 3.78 2.97 12.67
N ILE A 159 2.49 3.26 12.69
CA ILE A 159 1.77 3.96 11.65
C ILE A 159 2.28 5.40 11.58
N VAL A 160 2.40 5.86 10.35
CA VAL A 160 2.67 7.24 10.03
C VAL A 160 1.41 8.07 10.28
N ASP A 161 1.51 9.11 11.10
CA ASP A 161 0.49 10.15 11.18
C ASP A 161 0.45 10.95 9.86
N PRO A 162 -0.67 10.92 9.10
CA PRO A 162 -0.75 11.59 7.80
C PRO A 162 -0.59 13.11 7.88
N ALA A 163 -1.09 13.75 8.94
CA ALA A 163 -1.01 15.21 9.11
C ALA A 163 0.43 15.65 9.44
N ALA A 164 1.11 14.88 10.30
CA ALA A 164 2.52 15.11 10.58
C ALA A 164 3.37 14.88 9.32
N ARG A 165 3.11 13.80 8.57
CA ARG A 165 3.83 13.49 7.34
C ARG A 165 3.61 14.54 6.24
N ARG A 166 2.37 15.02 6.07
CA ARG A 166 2.04 16.14 5.17
C ARG A 166 2.88 17.36 5.49
N SER A 167 3.03 17.68 6.78
CA SER A 167 3.82 18.83 7.23
C SER A 167 5.32 18.68 6.91
N VAL A 168 5.87 17.47 6.99
CA VAL A 168 7.25 17.19 6.57
C VAL A 168 7.40 17.36 5.05
N TYR A 169 6.50 16.77 4.26
CA TYR A 169 6.51 16.91 2.80
C TYR A 169 6.38 18.37 2.36
N ALA A 170 5.50 19.14 2.99
CA ALA A 170 5.32 20.56 2.69
C ALA A 170 6.60 21.39 2.90
N GLN A 171 7.39 21.08 3.93
CA GLN A 171 8.68 21.75 4.17
C GLN A 171 9.72 21.44 3.08
N GLU A 172 9.57 20.32 2.38
CA GLU A 172 10.41 19.92 1.25
C GLU A 172 9.89 20.45 -0.10
N GLY A 173 8.82 21.27 -0.08
CA GLY A 173 8.22 21.86 -1.29
C GLY A 173 7.18 20.97 -1.97
N TRP A 174 6.79 19.85 -1.36
CA TRP A 174 5.69 19.02 -1.86
C TRP A 174 4.33 19.61 -1.48
N SER A 175 3.39 19.67 -2.42
CA SER A 175 2.02 20.16 -2.18
C SER A 175 0.96 19.08 -2.34
N ARG A 176 1.14 18.19 -3.33
CA ARG A 176 0.25 17.07 -3.62
C ARG A 176 1.01 16.00 -4.40
N PHE A 177 0.47 14.78 -4.43
CA PHE A 177 1.00 13.71 -5.28
C PHE A 177 0.91 14.12 -6.76
N ASP A 178 2.00 13.90 -7.49
CA ASP A 178 2.11 14.13 -8.93
C ASP A 178 2.39 12.80 -9.64
N GLU A 179 1.40 12.32 -10.39
CA GLU A 179 1.48 11.07 -11.15
C GLU A 179 2.44 11.14 -12.34
N ASN A 180 2.82 12.34 -12.79
CA ASN A 180 3.73 12.55 -13.91
C ASN A 180 5.19 12.71 -13.48
N ALA A 181 5.44 12.83 -12.18
CA ALA A 181 6.78 13.01 -11.67
C ALA A 181 7.55 11.68 -11.69
N ASP A 182 8.88 11.75 -11.86
CA ASP A 182 9.70 10.54 -11.95
C ASP A 182 9.60 9.69 -10.67
N PRO A 183 9.53 8.35 -10.79
CA PRO A 183 9.65 7.48 -9.63
C PRO A 183 10.93 7.74 -8.84
N TYR A 184 10.89 7.55 -7.52
CA TYR A 184 12.09 7.66 -6.71
C TYR A 184 13.08 6.55 -7.09
N THR A 185 14.36 6.90 -7.22
CA THR A 185 15.44 5.93 -7.43
C THR A 185 15.70 5.12 -6.16
N LEU A 186 16.41 3.99 -6.28
CA LEU A 186 16.75 3.15 -5.13
C LEU A 186 17.45 3.96 -4.02
N ASP A 187 18.48 4.74 -4.37
CA ASP A 187 19.22 5.57 -3.43
C ASP A 187 18.34 6.66 -2.77
N GLN A 188 17.31 7.15 -3.46
CA GLN A 188 16.35 8.10 -2.88
C GLN A 188 15.42 7.40 -1.89
N VAL A 189 14.87 6.23 -2.27
CA VAL A 189 14.03 5.40 -1.40
C VAL A 189 14.79 4.97 -0.14
N GLU A 190 16.06 4.55 -0.28
CA GLU A 190 16.89 4.16 0.87
C GLU A 190 17.12 5.33 1.83
N ARG A 191 17.43 6.51 1.31
CA ARG A 191 17.58 7.73 2.14
C ARG A 191 16.30 8.14 2.85
N GLU A 192 15.13 8.03 2.21
CA GLU A 192 13.85 8.30 2.87
C GLU A 192 13.58 7.30 4.00
N ARG A 193 13.80 5.99 3.75
CA ARG A 193 13.63 4.94 4.78
C ARG A 193 14.58 5.14 5.95
N GLU A 194 15.83 5.50 5.71
CA GLU A 194 16.79 5.84 6.77
C GLU A 194 16.35 7.07 7.57
N ARG A 195 15.86 8.11 6.89
CA ARG A 195 15.35 9.33 7.54
C ARG A 195 14.24 8.99 8.53
N TYR A 196 13.22 8.24 8.11
CA TYR A 196 12.09 7.94 8.99
C TYR A 196 12.42 6.86 10.02
N ARG A 197 13.33 5.94 9.72
CA ARG A 197 13.87 5.01 10.73
C ARG A 197 14.58 5.76 11.87
N GLY A 198 15.33 6.82 11.54
CA GLY A 198 16.04 7.65 12.52
C GLY A 198 15.17 8.67 13.27
N MET A 199 13.95 8.94 12.80
CA MET A 199 12.98 9.83 13.46
C MET A 199 12.10 9.10 14.50
N MET A 200 12.23 7.77 14.62
CA MET A 200 11.54 7.01 15.66
C MET A 200 12.28 7.13 17.01
N PRO A 201 11.59 7.54 18.10
CA PRO A 201 12.17 7.60 19.44
C PRO A 201 12.47 6.22 20.05
#